data_AF-G2R4D0-F1
#
_entry.id   AF-G2R4D0-F1
#
_cell.length_a   1.000
_cell.length_b   1.000
_cell.length_c   1.000
_cell.angle_alpha   90.00
_cell.angle_beta   90.00
_cell.angle_gamma   90.00
#
_symmetry.space_group_name_H-M   'P 1'
#
loop_
_entity.id
_entity.type
_entity.pdbx_description
1 polymer ?
#
loop_
_entity_poly.entity_id
_entity_poly.type
_entity_poly.pdbx_seq_one_letter_code
_entity_poly.pdbx_strand_id
1 'polypeptide(L)'
;MDEDVDEPESATSQTSAPNFPLRRSSTTSSFGRQRVGAGHRQGSETPSGDGTSSPALSTGPTGAHTPAGPHCLDAANVASSGRPDWTFLPHELQFYLSYLYENITHYHYGAVHDADDFFRPILVGLALRNEALLYAVVCFAAYHHAMRDPNGRINQFLQYYSRSVTLLLECLKKTEKYSVGTLLTILQLATIEEYLGDWINLMGHQKAAFEVLTNLFTPQSAMQTPVGRAAVTWYARYDVFIGIMGNFGTSLSREWFLAAVEHYESRAAAEPQNVGWKIEACSARLRLVSMEMSLLYAKGAKQEVTEEEYTAEHCALSAALDDWKNGWDPALTDAAFLVTNFPGSQAAESDDAANPFGPGALFRAPLFASTLLTCEYHSVALMHASQSAAKLTEDDRSRLMERAHAICQICGTVELWPQSPPGSLIILHSCLAIAALYMRPDARHHLWVRRKFAVLETMGYISPITMRTRMAELFHDESCIRWWLPNDEGFSPLLQNIRAIADERNAMAVATQRESLQQIHHVFSRMNLGTGDGLAEGDDSARAEEKGKHPTA
;
A
#
# COMPACT_ATOMS: atom_id res chain seq x y z
N MET A 1 -32.98 17.71 76.98
CA MET A 1 -32.05 16.56 76.95
C MET A 1 -31.66 16.33 75.51
N ASP A 2 -31.03 17.27 74.80
CA ASP A 2 -29.90 18.21 75.10
C ASP A 2 -28.74 17.71 74.21
N GLU A 3 -28.00 18.50 73.44
CA GLU A 3 -27.96 19.96 73.22
C GLU A 3 -27.38 20.24 71.80
N ASP A 4 -27.50 21.47 71.28
CA ASP A 4 -26.70 21.97 70.14
C ASP A 4 -25.19 22.03 70.52
N VAL A 5 -24.17 22.32 69.70
CA VAL A 5 -23.94 23.19 68.53
C VAL A 5 -22.79 22.57 67.68
N ASP A 6 -22.20 23.10 66.60
CA ASP A 6 -22.15 24.45 66.00
C ASP A 6 -21.83 24.38 64.48
N GLU A 7 -22.04 25.47 63.75
CA GLU A 7 -21.36 25.78 62.46
C GLU A 7 -20.56 27.09 62.63
N PRO A 8 -19.57 27.38 61.76
CA PRO A 8 -19.79 28.56 60.91
C PRO A 8 -19.29 28.44 59.45
N GLU A 9 -19.88 29.29 58.60
CA GLU A 9 -19.77 29.36 57.14
C GLU A 9 -18.47 30.00 56.60
N SER A 10 -18.16 29.69 55.32
CA SER A 10 -17.76 30.61 54.22
C SER A 10 -16.62 30.05 53.34
N ALA A 11 -16.62 30.14 52.01
CA ALA A 11 -17.65 30.53 51.04
C ALA A 11 -17.20 30.13 49.60
N THR A 12 -18.15 29.91 48.66
CA THR A 12 -18.06 30.14 47.18
C THR A 12 -16.89 29.52 46.35
N SER A 13 -17.07 28.93 45.17
CA SER A 13 -18.19 28.93 44.22
C SER A 13 -18.18 27.72 43.26
N GLN A 14 -19.38 27.17 43.04
CA GLN A 14 -19.99 26.72 41.78
C GLN A 14 -19.10 26.27 40.59
N THR A 15 -19.26 25.00 40.20
CA THR A 15 -19.30 24.62 38.77
C THR A 15 -20.37 23.55 38.56
N SER A 16 -21.38 23.86 37.74
CA SER A 16 -22.57 23.03 37.56
C SER A 16 -22.44 22.13 36.31
N ALA A 17 -22.38 20.81 36.50
CA ALA A 17 -22.54 19.86 35.40
C ALA A 17 -24.04 19.55 35.18
N PRO A 18 -24.58 19.67 33.95
CA PRO A 18 -25.93 19.23 33.62
C PRO A 18 -25.98 17.70 33.47
N ASN A 19 -27.18 17.13 33.61
CA ASN A 19 -27.36 15.74 34.03
C ASN A 19 -28.40 15.02 33.15
N PHE A 20 -28.23 13.71 32.95
CA PHE A 20 -29.18 12.72 32.37
C PHE A 20 -29.56 12.81 30.86
N PRO A 21 -30.14 11.74 30.26
CA PRO A 21 -30.46 10.42 30.83
C PRO A 21 -29.89 9.18 30.08
N LEU A 22 -29.68 8.08 30.83
CA LEU A 22 -29.67 6.74 30.23
C LEU A 22 -31.04 6.41 29.64
N ARG A 23 -31.09 6.04 28.35
CA ARG A 23 -32.28 5.41 27.76
C ARG A 23 -31.95 4.04 27.17
N ARG A 24 -32.34 2.99 27.89
CA ARG A 24 -32.45 1.63 27.33
C ARG A 24 -33.37 1.67 26.11
N SER A 25 -32.91 1.10 25.00
CA SER A 25 -33.77 0.55 23.95
C SER A 25 -33.22 -0.81 23.55
N SER A 26 -34.09 -1.81 23.59
CA SER A 26 -33.77 -3.23 23.42
C SER A 26 -34.05 -3.70 22.01
N THR A 27 -33.08 -4.34 21.36
CA THR A 27 -33.31 -5.19 20.19
C THR A 27 -32.62 -6.54 20.40
N THR A 28 -33.42 -7.52 20.81
CA THR A 28 -33.03 -8.93 20.88
C THR A 28 -33.12 -9.59 19.50
N SER A 29 -32.04 -10.20 19.04
CA SER A 29 -32.11 -11.43 18.25
C SER A 29 -31.01 -12.38 18.72
N SER A 30 -31.43 -13.46 19.37
CA SER A 30 -30.56 -14.41 20.06
C SER A 30 -30.07 -15.51 19.11
N PHE A 31 -28.77 -15.74 19.07
CA PHE A 31 -28.19 -16.96 18.51
C PHE A 31 -28.73 -18.20 19.25
N GLY A 32 -29.41 -19.09 18.53
CA GLY A 32 -29.94 -20.33 19.10
C GLY A 32 -28.84 -21.37 19.32
N ARG A 33 -28.57 -21.73 20.58
CA ARG A 33 -27.84 -22.96 20.93
C ARG A 33 -28.48 -23.64 22.13
N GLN A 34 -29.22 -24.72 21.88
CA GLN A 34 -29.74 -25.60 22.92
C GLN A 34 -28.64 -26.60 23.32
N ARG A 35 -28.43 -26.77 24.63
CA ARG A 35 -27.32 -27.57 25.19
C ARG A 35 -27.58 -29.08 25.13
N VAL A 36 -26.63 -29.86 24.62
CA VAL A 36 -25.89 -31.03 25.19
C VAL A 36 -24.73 -31.31 24.20
N GLY A 37 -23.48 -31.66 24.53
CA GLY A 37 -22.76 -31.87 25.79
C GLY A 37 -21.24 -31.65 25.56
N ALA A 38 -20.39 -31.95 26.55
CA ALA A 38 -18.99 -31.48 26.60
C ALA A 38 -18.04 -32.06 25.52
N GLY A 39 -17.10 -31.24 25.02
CA GLY A 39 -15.92 -31.72 24.27
C GLY A 39 -15.20 -30.67 23.41
N HIS A 40 -13.93 -30.42 23.73
CA HIS A 40 -12.88 -29.74 22.93
C HIS A 40 -12.98 -28.22 22.64
N ARG A 41 -11.79 -27.60 22.68
CA ARG A 41 -11.49 -26.17 22.43
C ARG A 41 -11.34 -25.94 20.92
N GLN A 42 -11.79 -24.80 20.41
CA GLN A 42 -11.42 -24.32 19.07
C GLN A 42 -10.20 -23.38 19.19
N GLY A 43 -9.23 -23.54 18.29
CA GLY A 43 -7.99 -22.76 18.22
C GLY A 43 -7.89 -21.92 16.94
N SER A 44 -6.88 -21.04 16.90
CA SER A 44 -6.64 -19.99 15.90
C SER A 44 -6.72 -20.43 14.43
N GLU A 45 -7.27 -19.56 13.57
CA GLU A 45 -7.29 -19.71 12.11
C GLU A 45 -6.05 -19.05 11.47
N THR A 46 -4.86 -19.57 11.79
CA THR A 46 -3.58 -19.16 11.17
C THR A 46 -2.73 -20.40 10.87
N PRO A 47 -2.22 -20.57 9.63
CA PRO A 47 -1.39 -21.72 9.29
C PRO A 47 0.06 -21.51 9.76
N SER A 48 0.37 -21.97 10.96
CA SER A 48 1.73 -22.02 11.51
C SER A 48 2.21 -23.48 11.52
N GLY A 49 3.08 -23.83 10.58
CA GLY A 49 3.69 -25.16 10.49
C GLY A 49 5.05 -25.23 11.21
N ASP A 50 5.06 -25.61 12.48
CA ASP A 50 6.29 -25.71 13.27
C ASP A 50 7.03 -27.05 13.11
N GLY A 51 8.29 -26.97 12.69
CA GLY A 51 9.40 -27.66 13.36
C GLY A 51 9.82 -29.07 12.91
N THR A 52 10.98 -29.18 12.24
CA THR A 52 12.10 -30.03 12.70
C THR A 52 13.44 -29.66 12.02
N SER A 53 14.56 -29.97 12.66
CA SER A 53 15.88 -29.34 12.44
C SER A 53 16.81 -30.03 11.42
N SER A 54 17.80 -29.27 10.94
CA SER A 54 18.85 -29.59 9.94
C SER A 54 19.84 -30.72 10.34
N PRO A 55 20.71 -31.23 9.42
CA PRO A 55 21.98 -30.55 9.14
C PRO A 55 22.63 -30.68 7.72
N ALA A 56 23.37 -29.62 7.35
CA ALA A 56 24.65 -29.54 6.61
C ALA A 56 24.96 -30.29 5.28
N LEU A 57 25.35 -29.48 4.28
CA LEU A 57 26.47 -29.62 3.30
C LEU A 57 26.71 -30.94 2.54
N SER A 58 26.58 -30.88 1.20
CA SER A 58 27.55 -31.52 0.27
C SER A 58 27.55 -30.88 -1.13
N THR A 59 28.67 -31.01 -1.84
CA THR A 59 28.97 -30.46 -3.18
C THR A 59 28.32 -31.25 -4.34
N GLY A 60 28.16 -30.61 -5.51
CA GLY A 60 27.43 -31.15 -6.69
C GLY A 60 28.11 -32.32 -7.44
N PRO A 61 27.64 -32.71 -8.67
CA PRO A 61 27.39 -31.78 -9.79
C PRO A 61 26.21 -32.10 -10.76
N THR A 62 25.97 -31.15 -11.69
CA THR A 62 25.39 -31.30 -13.05
C THR A 62 24.24 -32.28 -13.35
N GLY A 63 23.08 -31.72 -13.74
CA GLY A 63 22.47 -32.03 -15.05
C GLY A 63 21.27 -32.98 -15.10
N ALA A 64 20.05 -32.41 -15.12
CA ALA A 64 18.89 -32.99 -15.80
C ALA A 64 17.81 -31.92 -16.07
N HIS A 65 17.71 -31.42 -17.31
CA HIS A 65 16.57 -30.60 -17.72
C HIS A 65 15.33 -31.49 -17.78
N THR A 66 14.40 -31.30 -16.83
CA THR A 66 13.07 -31.93 -16.89
C THR A 66 12.09 -30.88 -17.43
N PRO A 67 11.39 -31.13 -18.55
CA PRO A 67 10.42 -30.15 -19.06
C PRO A 67 9.23 -30.04 -18.11
N ALA A 68 8.82 -28.80 -17.80
CA ALA A 68 7.60 -28.54 -17.04
C ALA A 68 6.37 -29.13 -17.76
N GLY A 69 5.45 -29.71 -16.98
CA GLY A 69 4.32 -30.48 -17.51
C GLY A 69 3.26 -29.67 -18.26
N PRO A 70 2.25 -30.33 -18.88
CA PRO A 70 1.45 -29.76 -19.96
C PRO A 70 0.50 -28.60 -19.62
N HIS A 71 0.39 -28.19 -18.35
CA HIS A 71 -0.67 -27.27 -17.88
C HIS A 71 -0.49 -25.80 -18.30
N CYS A 72 0.64 -25.41 -18.90
CA CYS A 72 0.81 -24.07 -19.46
C CYS A 72 -0.12 -23.80 -20.67
N LEU A 73 -0.57 -24.85 -21.36
CA LEU A 73 -1.41 -24.74 -22.57
C LEU A 73 -2.82 -24.18 -22.30
N ASP A 74 -3.40 -24.39 -21.10
CA ASP A 74 -4.75 -23.89 -20.79
C ASP A 74 -4.81 -22.38 -20.54
N ALA A 75 -3.69 -21.77 -20.14
CA ALA A 75 -3.58 -20.31 -20.01
C ALA A 75 -3.43 -19.62 -21.38
N ALA A 76 -2.76 -20.27 -22.34
CA ALA A 76 -2.58 -19.73 -23.69
C ALA A 76 -3.91 -19.55 -24.44
N ASN A 77 -4.89 -20.41 -24.19
CA ASN A 77 -6.23 -20.33 -24.78
C ASN A 77 -7.15 -19.24 -24.17
N VAL A 78 -6.68 -18.46 -23.18
CA VAL A 78 -7.44 -17.32 -22.60
C VAL A 78 -7.13 -16.00 -23.33
N ALA A 79 -6.10 -15.97 -24.20
CA ALA A 79 -5.70 -14.79 -24.97
C ALA A 79 -6.65 -14.42 -26.14
N SER A 80 -7.95 -14.75 -26.05
CA SER A 80 -8.96 -14.22 -26.96
C SER A 80 -9.32 -12.79 -26.53
N SER A 81 -9.09 -11.80 -27.39
CA SER A 81 -9.32 -10.36 -27.12
C SER A 81 -10.80 -9.94 -27.01
N GLY A 82 -11.70 -10.88 -26.74
CA GLY A 82 -13.13 -10.62 -26.55
C GLY A 82 -13.48 -10.41 -25.08
N ARG A 83 -14.52 -9.61 -24.82
CA ARG A 83 -15.15 -9.55 -23.50
C ARG A 83 -15.64 -10.96 -23.10
N PRO A 84 -15.27 -11.49 -21.93
CA PRO A 84 -15.77 -12.78 -21.46
C PRO A 84 -17.29 -12.78 -21.34
N ASP A 85 -17.94 -13.90 -21.70
CA ASP A 85 -19.36 -14.09 -21.45
C ASP A 85 -19.58 -14.61 -20.02
N TRP A 86 -20.39 -13.90 -19.24
CA TRP A 86 -20.80 -14.26 -17.89
C TRP A 86 -22.33 -14.28 -17.71
N THR A 87 -23.10 -14.28 -18.82
CA THR A 87 -24.58 -14.28 -18.81
C THR A 87 -25.20 -15.52 -18.16
N PHE A 88 -24.41 -16.58 -17.95
CA PHE A 88 -24.80 -17.81 -17.25
C PHE A 88 -24.75 -17.71 -15.71
N LEU A 89 -24.12 -16.67 -15.14
CA LEU A 89 -24.03 -16.49 -13.68
C LEU A 89 -25.33 -15.92 -13.08
N PRO A 90 -25.54 -16.03 -11.76
CA PRO A 90 -26.59 -15.27 -11.06
C PRO A 90 -26.48 -13.76 -11.30
N HIS A 91 -27.63 -13.08 -11.42
CA HIS A 91 -27.70 -11.64 -11.77
C HIS A 91 -26.84 -10.73 -10.89
N GLU A 92 -26.71 -11.01 -9.59
CA GLU A 92 -25.86 -10.21 -8.68
C GLU A 92 -24.37 -10.28 -9.06
N LEU A 93 -23.88 -11.46 -9.45
CA LEU A 93 -22.50 -11.60 -9.92
C LEU A 93 -22.30 -10.93 -11.29
N GLN A 94 -23.29 -11.06 -12.20
CA GLN A 94 -23.26 -10.36 -13.49
C GLN A 94 -23.18 -8.84 -13.34
N PHE A 95 -23.92 -8.28 -12.37
CA PHE A 95 -23.91 -6.86 -12.07
C PHE A 95 -22.51 -6.40 -11.64
N TYR A 96 -21.91 -7.07 -10.66
CA TYR A 96 -20.59 -6.67 -10.16
C TYR A 96 -19.46 -6.92 -11.16
N LEU A 97 -19.50 -7.99 -11.98
CA LEU A 97 -18.54 -8.17 -13.08
C LEU A 97 -18.67 -7.08 -14.16
N SER A 98 -19.89 -6.62 -14.46
CA SER A 98 -20.11 -5.51 -15.38
C SER A 98 -19.61 -4.19 -14.80
N TYR A 99 -19.90 -3.93 -13.52
CA TYR A 99 -19.35 -2.78 -12.79
C TYR A 99 -17.83 -2.75 -12.82
N LEU A 100 -17.16 -3.89 -12.57
CA LEU A 100 -15.70 -4.03 -12.66
C LEU A 100 -15.18 -3.67 -14.05
N TYR A 101 -15.78 -4.26 -15.10
CA TYR A 101 -15.35 -4.04 -16.49
C TYR A 101 -15.49 -2.58 -16.95
N GLU A 102 -16.47 -1.85 -16.41
CA GLU A 102 -16.75 -0.46 -16.75
C GLU A 102 -15.96 0.54 -15.89
N ASN A 103 -15.86 0.29 -14.57
CA ASN A 103 -15.41 1.28 -13.58
C ASN A 103 -14.01 1.01 -12.99
N ILE A 104 -13.55 -0.24 -13.03
CA ILE A 104 -12.26 -0.65 -12.45
C ILE A 104 -11.24 -0.83 -13.58
N THR A 105 -9.99 -0.53 -13.26
CA THR A 105 -8.85 -0.40 -14.18
C THR A 105 -7.62 -1.00 -13.52
N HIS A 106 -6.55 -1.22 -14.28
CA HIS A 106 -5.25 -1.66 -13.76
C HIS A 106 -4.66 -0.72 -12.68
N TYR A 107 -4.99 0.58 -12.70
CA TYR A 107 -4.61 1.51 -11.63
C TYR A 107 -5.19 1.15 -10.25
N HIS A 108 -6.38 0.55 -10.20
CA HIS A 108 -6.96 0.05 -8.94
C HIS A 108 -6.16 -1.13 -8.37
N TYR A 109 -5.41 -1.85 -9.20
CA TYR A 109 -4.52 -2.94 -8.79
C TYR A 109 -3.09 -2.47 -8.46
N GLY A 110 -2.83 -1.16 -8.57
CA GLY A 110 -1.50 -0.57 -8.40
C GLY A 110 -0.56 -0.84 -9.57
N ALA A 111 -1.09 -1.18 -10.75
CA ALA A 111 -0.30 -1.29 -11.98
C ALA A 111 -0.32 0.03 -12.77
N VAL A 112 0.86 0.46 -13.24
CA VAL A 112 1.03 1.72 -13.99
C VAL A 112 0.61 1.57 -15.46
N HIS A 113 0.70 0.36 -16.00
CA HIS A 113 0.25 0.00 -17.34
C HIS A 113 -0.28 -1.44 -17.32
N ASP A 114 -0.93 -1.84 -18.41
CA ASP A 114 -1.51 -3.17 -18.58
C ASP A 114 -1.38 -3.59 -20.05
N ALA A 115 -0.14 -3.79 -20.51
CA ALA A 115 0.18 -3.99 -21.92
C ALA A 115 -0.50 -5.21 -22.57
N ASP A 116 -0.97 -6.16 -21.77
CA ASP A 116 -1.64 -7.39 -22.20
C ASP A 116 -3.17 -7.38 -21.95
N ASP A 117 -3.76 -6.26 -21.53
CA ASP A 117 -5.16 -6.16 -21.04
C ASP A 117 -5.50 -7.24 -19.99
N PHE A 118 -4.58 -7.49 -19.03
CA PHE A 118 -4.75 -8.56 -18.06
C PHE A 118 -5.95 -8.34 -17.14
N PHE A 119 -6.13 -7.15 -16.57
CA PHE A 119 -7.07 -6.95 -15.44
C PHE A 119 -8.55 -6.98 -15.84
N ARG A 120 -8.88 -6.88 -17.14
CA ARG A 120 -10.25 -6.94 -17.65
C ARG A 120 -10.57 -8.28 -18.32
N PRO A 121 -10.21 -8.56 -19.59
CA PRO A 121 -10.56 -9.82 -20.24
C PRO A 121 -9.89 -11.04 -19.61
N ILE A 122 -8.58 -11.02 -19.31
CA ILE A 122 -7.86 -12.22 -18.86
C ILE A 122 -8.24 -12.59 -17.43
N LEU A 123 -8.17 -11.65 -16.48
CA LEU A 123 -8.50 -11.89 -15.07
C LEU A 123 -9.94 -12.35 -14.90
N VAL A 124 -10.91 -11.72 -15.59
CA VAL A 124 -12.32 -12.15 -15.52
C VAL A 124 -12.50 -13.51 -16.23
N GLY A 125 -11.85 -13.76 -17.36
CA GLY A 125 -11.88 -15.06 -18.04
C GLY A 125 -11.33 -16.21 -17.18
N LEU A 126 -10.32 -15.95 -16.34
CA LEU A 126 -9.80 -16.89 -15.35
C LEU A 126 -10.73 -17.02 -14.14
N ALA A 127 -11.32 -15.92 -13.67
CA ALA A 127 -12.28 -15.90 -12.57
C ALA A 127 -13.51 -16.76 -12.88
N LEU A 128 -14.05 -16.70 -14.09
CA LEU A 128 -15.17 -17.56 -14.52
C LEU A 128 -14.88 -19.07 -14.48
N ARG A 129 -13.61 -19.47 -14.36
CA ARG A 129 -13.16 -20.87 -14.27
C ARG A 129 -12.71 -21.28 -12.85
N ASN A 130 -12.69 -20.36 -11.90
CA ASN A 130 -12.24 -20.62 -10.53
C ASN A 130 -13.16 -19.89 -9.52
N GLU A 131 -13.97 -20.64 -8.78
CA GLU A 131 -15.01 -20.08 -7.90
C GLU A 131 -14.44 -19.16 -6.81
N ALA A 132 -13.27 -19.48 -6.23
CA ALA A 132 -12.63 -18.64 -5.22
C ALA A 132 -12.22 -17.27 -5.82
N LEU A 133 -11.56 -17.29 -6.98
CA LEU A 133 -11.17 -16.09 -7.71
C LEU A 133 -12.40 -15.26 -8.15
N LEU A 134 -13.48 -15.92 -8.60
CA LEU A 134 -14.74 -15.25 -8.95
C LEU A 134 -15.28 -14.43 -7.78
N TYR A 135 -15.36 -15.05 -6.59
CA TYR A 135 -15.84 -14.34 -5.40
C TYR A 135 -14.87 -13.26 -4.91
N ALA A 136 -13.56 -13.43 -5.10
CA ALA A 136 -12.57 -12.39 -4.80
C ALA A 136 -12.73 -11.15 -5.73
N VAL A 137 -12.84 -11.37 -7.04
CA VAL A 137 -13.02 -10.32 -8.06
C VAL A 137 -14.37 -9.61 -7.88
N VAL A 138 -15.45 -10.37 -7.65
CA VAL A 138 -16.78 -9.80 -7.33
C VAL A 138 -16.77 -9.03 -6.01
N CYS A 139 -16.04 -9.49 -4.99
CA CYS A 139 -15.88 -8.75 -3.74
C CYS A 139 -15.23 -7.38 -3.97
N PHE A 140 -14.14 -7.33 -4.73
CA PHE A 140 -13.43 -6.07 -5.03
C PHE A 140 -14.32 -5.09 -5.80
N ALA A 141 -15.09 -5.59 -6.76
CA ALA A 141 -16.10 -4.80 -7.48
C ALA A 141 -17.24 -4.31 -6.57
N ALA A 142 -17.77 -5.17 -5.72
CA ALA A 142 -18.84 -4.84 -4.77
C ALA A 142 -18.38 -3.82 -3.72
N TYR A 143 -17.12 -3.91 -3.29
CA TYR A 143 -16.48 -2.95 -2.40
C TYR A 143 -16.46 -1.55 -3.03
N HIS A 144 -15.88 -1.41 -4.22
CA HIS A 144 -15.82 -0.14 -4.94
C HIS A 144 -17.20 0.41 -5.34
N HIS A 145 -18.19 -0.45 -5.55
CA HIS A 145 -19.57 -0.01 -5.75
C HIS A 145 -20.16 0.54 -4.43
N ALA A 146 -20.03 -0.18 -3.32
CA ALA A 146 -20.52 0.24 -2.01
C ALA A 146 -19.88 1.55 -1.54
N MET A 147 -18.59 1.77 -1.81
CA MET A 147 -17.88 3.02 -1.50
C MET A 147 -18.45 4.26 -2.23
N ARG A 148 -19.06 4.08 -3.40
CA ARG A 148 -19.72 5.16 -4.16
C ARG A 148 -21.20 5.37 -3.80
N ASP A 149 -21.82 4.42 -3.10
CA ASP A 149 -23.22 4.52 -2.64
C ASP A 149 -23.27 5.28 -1.30
N PRO A 150 -23.97 6.43 -1.20
CA PRO A 150 -24.17 7.13 0.08
C PRO A 150 -24.87 6.27 1.15
N ASN A 151 -25.57 5.21 0.73
CA ASN A 151 -26.24 4.22 1.58
C ASN A 151 -25.52 2.86 1.58
N GLY A 152 -24.26 2.83 1.12
CA GLY A 152 -23.43 1.64 1.05
C GLY A 152 -23.28 0.96 2.41
N ARG A 153 -23.28 -0.38 2.43
CA ARG A 153 -23.21 -1.18 3.65
C ARG A 153 -22.21 -2.31 3.50
N ILE A 154 -21.46 -2.56 4.57
CA ILE A 154 -20.35 -3.53 4.57
C ILE A 154 -20.77 -4.95 4.14
N ASN A 155 -22.00 -5.36 4.45
CA ASN A 155 -22.52 -6.67 4.08
C ASN A 155 -22.74 -6.84 2.56
N GLN A 156 -22.75 -5.76 1.77
CA GLN A 156 -22.86 -5.83 0.30
C GLN A 156 -21.63 -6.49 -0.35
N PHE A 157 -20.43 -6.33 0.25
CA PHE A 157 -19.19 -6.94 -0.26
C PHE A 157 -18.66 -8.06 0.63
N LEU A 158 -18.81 -7.95 1.97
CA LEU A 158 -18.21 -8.89 2.92
C LEU A 158 -18.66 -10.35 2.73
N GLN A 159 -19.88 -10.57 2.23
CA GLN A 159 -20.36 -11.93 1.91
C GLN A 159 -19.51 -12.63 0.84
N TYR A 160 -19.04 -11.87 -0.16
CA TYR A 160 -18.20 -12.39 -1.24
C TYR A 160 -16.77 -12.61 -0.78
N TYR A 161 -16.25 -11.71 0.06
CA TYR A 161 -14.97 -11.90 0.77
C TYR A 161 -14.96 -13.22 1.55
N SER A 162 -15.92 -13.42 2.47
CA SER A 162 -15.99 -14.62 3.30
C SER A 162 -16.15 -15.90 2.47
N ARG A 163 -16.89 -15.86 1.35
CA ARG A 163 -17.01 -17.00 0.43
C ARG A 163 -15.68 -17.32 -0.25
N SER A 164 -14.97 -16.31 -0.77
CA SER A 164 -13.65 -16.45 -1.38
C SER A 164 -12.63 -17.08 -0.42
N VAL A 165 -12.50 -16.52 0.80
CA VAL A 165 -11.55 -17.02 1.81
C VAL A 165 -11.87 -18.47 2.19
N THR A 166 -13.16 -18.81 2.38
CA THR A 166 -13.59 -20.18 2.68
C THR A 166 -13.14 -21.16 1.59
N LEU A 167 -13.42 -20.84 0.33
CA LEU A 167 -13.04 -21.66 -0.83
C LEU A 167 -11.52 -21.76 -1.00
N LEU A 168 -10.77 -20.67 -0.76
CA LEU A 168 -9.32 -20.68 -0.77
C LEU A 168 -8.75 -21.62 0.32
N LEU A 169 -9.26 -21.55 1.55
CA LEU A 169 -8.83 -22.43 2.64
C LEU A 169 -9.19 -23.90 2.37
N GLU A 170 -10.32 -24.18 1.73
CA GLU A 170 -10.66 -25.53 1.25
C GLU A 170 -9.70 -26.02 0.15
N CYS A 171 -9.29 -25.14 -0.78
CA CYS A 171 -8.30 -25.48 -1.80
C CYS A 171 -6.92 -25.75 -1.20
N LEU A 172 -6.46 -24.93 -0.24
CA LEU A 172 -5.16 -25.10 0.42
C LEU A 172 -5.09 -26.32 1.35
N LYS A 173 -6.23 -26.77 1.91
CA LYS A 173 -6.33 -27.99 2.73
C LYS A 173 -6.27 -29.28 1.91
N LYS A 174 -6.63 -29.23 0.63
CA LYS A 174 -6.45 -30.36 -0.28
C LYS A 174 -4.96 -30.44 -0.63
N THR A 175 -4.38 -31.64 -0.59
CA THR A 175 -2.99 -31.88 -1.04
C THR A 175 -2.87 -31.87 -2.57
N GLU A 176 -3.67 -31.05 -3.25
CA GLU A 176 -3.61 -30.80 -4.69
C GLU A 176 -2.47 -29.83 -4.98
N LYS A 177 -1.90 -29.91 -6.19
CA LYS A 177 -0.91 -28.91 -6.61
C LYS A 177 -1.58 -27.56 -6.75
N TYR A 178 -0.90 -26.50 -6.32
CA TYR A 178 -1.38 -25.14 -6.51
C TYR A 178 -1.67 -24.84 -7.98
N SER A 179 -2.59 -23.91 -8.22
CA SER A 179 -3.00 -23.48 -9.55
C SER A 179 -2.84 -21.98 -9.73
N VAL A 180 -2.82 -21.51 -10.99
CA VAL A 180 -2.91 -20.09 -11.33
C VAL A 180 -4.13 -19.43 -10.66
N GLY A 181 -5.28 -20.11 -10.61
CA GLY A 181 -6.47 -19.60 -9.93
C GLY A 181 -6.25 -19.42 -8.42
N THR A 182 -5.51 -20.33 -7.78
CA THR A 182 -5.09 -20.21 -6.37
C THR A 182 -4.22 -18.97 -6.17
N LEU A 183 -3.19 -18.77 -7.01
CA LEU A 183 -2.30 -17.61 -6.94
C LEU A 183 -3.05 -16.28 -7.08
N LEU A 184 -3.87 -16.17 -8.13
CA LEU A 184 -4.64 -14.95 -8.40
C LEU A 184 -5.70 -14.69 -7.32
N THR A 185 -6.26 -15.72 -6.70
CA THR A 185 -7.17 -15.55 -5.54
C THR A 185 -6.42 -14.90 -4.37
N ILE A 186 -5.21 -15.38 -4.07
CA ILE A 186 -4.38 -14.81 -2.98
C ILE A 186 -4.01 -13.36 -3.29
N LEU A 187 -3.58 -13.05 -4.52
CA LEU A 187 -3.24 -11.67 -4.93
C LEU A 187 -4.45 -10.72 -4.93
N GLN A 188 -5.63 -11.21 -5.34
CA GLN A 188 -6.87 -10.44 -5.29
C GLN A 188 -7.34 -10.17 -3.85
N LEU A 189 -7.17 -11.14 -2.95
CA LEU A 189 -7.43 -10.94 -1.51
C LEU A 189 -6.40 -10.01 -0.87
N ALA A 190 -5.12 -10.14 -1.19
CA ALA A 190 -4.08 -9.19 -0.77
C ALA A 190 -4.42 -7.75 -1.17
N THR A 191 -4.95 -7.56 -2.39
CA THR A 191 -5.44 -6.24 -2.84
C THR A 191 -6.60 -5.76 -1.98
N ILE A 192 -7.55 -6.62 -1.62
CA ILE A 192 -8.67 -6.23 -0.73
C ILE A 192 -8.14 -5.84 0.66
N GLU A 193 -7.21 -6.60 1.25
CA GLU A 193 -6.64 -6.26 2.57
C GLU A 193 -5.86 -4.95 2.56
N GLU A 194 -5.11 -4.67 1.49
CA GLU A 194 -4.43 -3.38 1.27
C GLU A 194 -5.43 -2.22 1.27
N TYR A 195 -6.53 -2.33 0.51
CA TYR A 195 -7.59 -1.33 0.48
C TYR A 195 -8.31 -1.17 1.82
N LEU A 196 -8.44 -2.24 2.61
CA LEU A 196 -9.02 -2.19 3.96
C LEU A 196 -8.03 -1.64 5.01
N GLY A 197 -6.75 -1.42 4.67
CA GLY A 197 -5.71 -1.02 5.63
C GLY A 197 -5.29 -2.15 6.58
N ASP A 198 -5.57 -3.41 6.24
CA ASP A 198 -5.26 -4.61 7.03
C ASP A 198 -3.89 -5.18 6.64
N TRP A 199 -2.83 -4.49 7.09
CA TRP A 199 -1.46 -4.83 6.72
C TRP A 199 -1.00 -6.20 7.22
N ILE A 200 -1.65 -6.73 8.26
CA ILE A 200 -1.32 -8.04 8.83
C ILE A 200 -1.79 -9.15 7.89
N ASN A 201 -3.05 -9.09 7.45
CA ASN A 201 -3.56 -10.06 6.49
C ASN A 201 -2.94 -9.88 5.09
N LEU A 202 -2.64 -8.64 4.67
CA LEU A 202 -1.85 -8.36 3.47
C LEU A 202 -0.48 -9.08 3.48
N MET A 203 0.29 -8.94 4.56
CA MET A 203 1.60 -9.60 4.68
C MET A 203 1.49 -11.13 4.77
N GLY A 204 0.42 -11.65 5.38
CA GLY A 204 0.10 -13.09 5.35
C GLY A 204 -0.17 -13.59 3.92
N HIS A 205 -0.98 -12.87 3.15
CA HIS A 205 -1.26 -13.19 1.75
C HIS A 205 -0.03 -13.04 0.85
N GLN A 206 0.84 -12.03 1.08
CA GLN A 206 2.09 -11.89 0.34
C GLN A 206 3.00 -13.12 0.55
N LYS A 207 3.20 -13.58 1.79
CA LYS A 207 3.99 -14.79 2.08
C LYS A 207 3.40 -16.04 1.40
N ALA A 208 2.08 -16.21 1.44
CA ALA A 208 1.42 -17.32 0.75
C ALA A 208 1.51 -17.24 -0.79
N ALA A 209 1.41 -16.03 -1.35
CA ALA A 209 1.55 -15.80 -2.78
C ALA A 209 2.97 -16.11 -3.28
N PHE A 210 4.01 -15.79 -2.49
CA PHE A 210 5.40 -16.14 -2.80
C PHE A 210 5.60 -17.65 -2.96
N GLU A 211 5.13 -18.44 -1.99
CA GLU A 211 5.21 -19.90 -2.03
C GLU A 211 4.48 -20.46 -3.27
N VAL A 212 3.25 -20.01 -3.52
CA VAL A 212 2.48 -20.49 -4.68
C VAL A 212 3.13 -20.09 -6.00
N LEU A 213 3.61 -18.84 -6.12
CA LEU A 213 4.22 -18.30 -7.34
C LEU A 213 5.51 -19.03 -7.70
N THR A 214 6.38 -19.29 -6.73
CA THR A 214 7.65 -20.01 -6.94
C THR A 214 7.48 -21.51 -7.18
N ASN A 215 6.35 -22.10 -6.75
CA ASN A 215 5.95 -23.46 -7.13
C ASN A 215 5.38 -23.55 -8.57
N LEU A 216 4.75 -22.48 -9.07
CA LEU A 216 4.12 -22.45 -10.39
C LEU A 216 5.07 -22.03 -11.51
N PHE A 217 6.01 -21.13 -11.22
CA PHE A 217 6.85 -20.47 -12.23
C PHE A 217 8.33 -20.44 -11.82
N THR A 218 9.19 -20.47 -12.83
CA THR A 218 10.54 -19.88 -12.81
C THR A 218 10.51 -18.45 -13.39
N PRO A 219 11.53 -17.61 -13.13
CA PRO A 219 11.61 -16.25 -13.71
C PRO A 219 11.33 -16.20 -15.21
N GLN A 220 11.97 -17.10 -15.98
CA GLN A 220 11.86 -17.13 -17.44
C GLN A 220 10.49 -17.66 -17.89
N SER A 221 9.90 -18.64 -17.20
CA SER A 221 8.58 -19.19 -17.56
C SER A 221 7.44 -18.19 -17.29
N ALA A 222 7.55 -17.36 -16.26
CA ALA A 222 6.56 -16.33 -15.97
C ALA A 222 6.47 -15.32 -17.13
N MET A 223 7.61 -14.89 -17.66
CA MET A 223 7.67 -13.90 -18.74
C MET A 223 7.12 -14.41 -20.09
N GLN A 224 6.95 -15.72 -20.26
CA GLN A 224 6.42 -16.32 -21.50
C GLN A 224 4.92 -16.08 -21.71
N THR A 225 4.15 -15.76 -20.67
CA THR A 225 2.69 -15.60 -20.76
C THR A 225 2.21 -14.28 -20.11
N PRO A 226 1.14 -13.66 -20.64
CA PRO A 226 0.50 -12.51 -19.98
C PRO A 226 0.17 -12.74 -18.50
N VAL A 227 -0.33 -13.94 -18.19
CA VAL A 227 -0.73 -14.32 -16.84
C VAL A 227 0.47 -14.41 -15.89
N GLY A 228 1.58 -15.01 -16.34
CA GLY A 228 2.80 -15.08 -15.55
C GLY A 228 3.45 -13.71 -15.34
N ARG A 229 3.48 -12.86 -16.39
CA ARG A 229 3.94 -11.46 -16.29
C ARG A 229 3.13 -10.66 -15.28
N ALA A 230 1.80 -10.66 -15.41
CA ALA A 230 0.91 -9.92 -14.52
C ALA A 230 1.02 -10.43 -13.07
N ALA A 231 1.06 -11.75 -12.85
CA ALA A 231 1.20 -12.34 -11.51
C ALA A 231 2.54 -11.94 -10.84
N VAL A 232 3.65 -11.95 -11.58
CA VAL A 232 4.95 -11.49 -11.06
C VAL A 232 4.94 -10.00 -10.77
N THR A 233 4.46 -9.15 -11.67
CA THR A 233 4.40 -7.69 -11.45
C THR A 233 3.50 -7.31 -10.27
N TRP A 234 2.34 -7.95 -10.14
CA TRP A 234 1.38 -7.72 -9.06
C TRP A 234 1.96 -8.17 -7.71
N TYR A 235 2.56 -9.36 -7.65
CA TYR A 235 3.26 -9.83 -6.45
C TYR A 235 4.43 -8.90 -6.07
N ALA A 236 5.28 -8.55 -7.04
CA ALA A 236 6.51 -7.78 -6.81
C ALA A 236 6.22 -6.38 -6.26
N ARG A 237 5.05 -5.81 -6.57
CA ARG A 237 4.59 -4.55 -5.97
C ARG A 237 4.53 -4.63 -4.44
N TYR A 238 3.95 -5.70 -3.89
CA TYR A 238 3.88 -5.91 -2.45
C TYR A 238 5.26 -6.17 -1.85
N ASP A 239 6.03 -7.07 -2.45
CA ASP A 239 7.32 -7.53 -1.95
C ASP A 239 8.35 -6.39 -1.88
N VAL A 240 8.42 -5.55 -2.92
CA VAL A 240 9.28 -4.36 -2.95
C VAL A 240 8.80 -3.29 -1.98
N PHE A 241 7.48 -3.04 -1.88
CA PHE A 241 6.96 -2.04 -0.95
C PHE A 241 7.23 -2.42 0.51
N ILE A 242 6.92 -3.67 0.90
CA ILE A 242 7.19 -4.19 2.25
C ILE A 242 8.70 -4.20 2.52
N GLY A 243 9.52 -4.59 1.55
CA GLY A 243 10.98 -4.58 1.65
C GLY A 243 11.56 -3.19 1.90
N ILE A 244 11.23 -2.21 1.06
CA ILE A 244 11.71 -0.82 1.21
C ILE A 244 11.24 -0.20 2.52
N MET A 245 9.95 -0.31 2.85
CA MET A 245 9.40 0.35 4.03
C MET A 245 9.91 -0.27 5.33
N GLY A 246 10.01 -1.60 5.39
CA GLY A 246 10.42 -2.33 6.57
C GLY A 246 11.94 -2.50 6.75
N ASN A 247 12.75 -2.01 5.80
CA ASN A 247 14.18 -2.35 5.69
C ASN A 247 14.42 -3.88 5.68
N PHE A 248 13.58 -4.60 4.94
CA PHE A 248 13.71 -6.04 4.69
C PHE A 248 14.17 -6.28 3.25
N GLY A 249 14.82 -7.41 3.01
CA GLY A 249 15.10 -7.86 1.64
C GLY A 249 13.82 -8.39 1.00
N THR A 250 13.68 -8.23 -0.32
CA THR A 250 12.57 -8.86 -1.06
C THR A 250 12.63 -10.38 -0.95
N SER A 251 11.47 -11.03 -0.97
CA SER A 251 11.36 -12.49 -0.96
C SER A 251 11.76 -13.05 -2.34
N LEU A 252 11.38 -12.37 -3.43
CA LEU A 252 11.87 -12.69 -4.77
C LEU A 252 13.35 -12.30 -4.92
N SER A 253 14.11 -13.20 -5.53
CA SER A 253 15.51 -12.95 -5.88
C SER A 253 15.64 -12.00 -7.09
N ARG A 254 16.81 -11.38 -7.22
CA ARG A 254 17.18 -10.48 -8.33
C ARG A 254 16.89 -11.03 -9.73
N GLU A 255 16.99 -12.35 -9.91
CA GLU A 255 16.73 -13.03 -11.19
C GLU A 255 15.30 -12.81 -11.72
N TRP A 256 14.31 -12.67 -10.84
CA TRP A 256 12.92 -12.40 -11.23
C TRP A 256 12.75 -11.00 -11.82
N PHE A 257 13.44 -10.02 -11.26
CA PHE A 257 13.42 -8.63 -11.72
C PHE A 257 14.23 -8.48 -13.03
N LEU A 258 15.39 -9.14 -13.13
CA LEU A 258 16.19 -9.18 -14.36
C LEU A 258 15.41 -9.80 -15.53
N ALA A 259 14.77 -10.95 -15.32
CA ALA A 259 13.98 -11.61 -16.37
C ALA A 259 12.86 -10.71 -16.91
N ALA A 260 12.23 -9.89 -16.05
CA ALA A 260 11.23 -8.91 -16.46
C ALA A 260 11.85 -7.75 -17.26
N VAL A 261 12.99 -7.20 -16.81
CA VAL A 261 13.71 -6.14 -17.54
C VAL A 261 14.15 -6.64 -18.92
N GLU A 262 14.83 -7.79 -19.01
CA GLU A 262 15.26 -8.40 -20.27
C GLU A 262 14.08 -8.64 -21.23
N HIS A 263 12.95 -9.12 -20.72
CA HIS A 263 11.74 -9.32 -21.51
C HIS A 263 11.21 -8.02 -22.11
N TYR A 264 10.94 -7.01 -21.28
CA TYR A 264 10.31 -5.78 -21.76
C TYR A 264 11.26 -4.91 -22.59
N GLU A 265 12.56 -4.89 -22.30
CA GLU A 265 13.56 -4.26 -23.19
C GLU A 265 13.60 -4.94 -24.56
N SER A 266 13.57 -6.28 -24.59
CA SER A 266 13.51 -7.03 -25.85
C SER A 266 12.24 -6.73 -26.65
N ARG A 267 11.07 -6.63 -25.99
CA ARG A 267 9.81 -6.22 -26.62
C ARG A 267 9.86 -4.78 -27.15
N ALA A 268 10.37 -3.84 -26.37
CA ALA A 268 10.50 -2.43 -26.76
C ALA A 268 11.48 -2.25 -27.95
N ALA A 269 12.55 -3.05 -28.01
CA ALA A 269 13.49 -3.06 -29.13
C ALA A 269 12.90 -3.73 -30.39
N ALA A 270 12.10 -4.79 -30.23
CA ALA A 270 11.43 -5.48 -31.34
C ALA A 270 10.24 -4.68 -31.93
N GLU A 271 9.57 -3.87 -31.13
CA GLU A 271 8.46 -3.00 -31.53
C GLU A 271 8.71 -1.53 -31.14
N PRO A 272 9.64 -0.79 -31.80
CA PRO A 272 10.06 0.55 -31.35
C PRO A 272 8.97 1.64 -31.38
N GLN A 273 7.84 1.38 -32.02
CA GLN A 273 6.68 2.26 -32.09
C GLN A 273 5.62 1.94 -31.03
N ASN A 274 5.73 0.79 -30.36
CA ASN A 274 4.82 0.41 -29.28
C ASN A 274 5.27 1.05 -27.97
N VAL A 275 4.67 2.19 -27.66
CA VAL A 275 4.95 2.97 -26.45
C VAL A 275 4.63 2.19 -25.18
N GLY A 276 3.68 1.25 -25.20
CA GLY A 276 3.34 0.39 -24.07
C GLY A 276 4.53 -0.44 -23.59
N TRP A 277 5.26 -1.08 -24.51
CA TRP A 277 6.47 -1.84 -24.13
C TRP A 277 7.58 -0.97 -23.57
N LYS A 278 7.69 0.30 -24.02
CA LYS A 278 8.65 1.26 -23.45
C LYS A 278 8.27 1.64 -22.01
N ILE A 279 6.97 1.84 -21.75
CA ILE A 279 6.44 2.09 -20.39
C ILE A 279 6.74 0.89 -19.49
N GLU A 280 6.46 -0.35 -19.93
CA GLU A 280 6.77 -1.56 -19.14
C GLU A 280 8.27 -1.71 -18.89
N ALA A 281 9.13 -1.46 -19.88
CA ALA A 281 10.58 -1.53 -19.71
C ALA A 281 11.09 -0.51 -18.66
N CYS A 282 10.62 0.74 -18.72
CA CYS A 282 10.91 1.74 -17.70
C CYS A 282 10.39 1.31 -16.32
N SER A 283 9.16 0.82 -16.23
CA SER A 283 8.55 0.39 -14.96
C SER A 283 9.26 -0.84 -14.35
N ALA A 284 9.70 -1.80 -15.17
CA ALA A 284 10.48 -2.95 -14.74
C ALA A 284 11.88 -2.55 -14.24
N ARG A 285 12.57 -1.64 -14.94
CA ARG A 285 13.86 -1.09 -14.47
C ARG A 285 13.72 -0.37 -13.12
N LEU A 286 12.68 0.43 -12.92
CA LEU A 286 12.48 1.13 -11.64
C LEU A 286 12.23 0.15 -10.50
N ARG A 287 11.50 -0.95 -10.74
CA ARG A 287 11.31 -2.04 -9.77
C ARG A 287 12.61 -2.79 -9.46
N LEU A 288 13.48 -3.01 -10.45
CA LEU A 288 14.81 -3.60 -10.21
C LEU A 288 15.65 -2.72 -9.27
N VAL A 289 15.76 -1.42 -9.55
CA VAL A 289 16.49 -0.47 -8.68
C VAL A 289 15.86 -0.42 -7.27
N SER A 290 14.52 -0.40 -7.19
CA SER A 290 13.77 -0.40 -5.92
C SER A 290 14.03 -1.69 -5.10
N MET A 291 14.15 -2.85 -5.75
CA MET A 291 14.53 -4.10 -5.09
C MET A 291 15.99 -4.06 -4.60
N GLU A 292 16.93 -3.54 -5.40
CA GLU A 292 18.34 -3.39 -4.99
C GLU A 292 18.49 -2.44 -3.79
N MET A 293 17.70 -1.36 -3.75
CA MET A 293 17.55 -0.49 -2.56
C MET A 293 17.09 -1.28 -1.33
N SER A 294 16.02 -2.08 -1.44
CA SER A 294 15.52 -2.94 -0.35
C SER A 294 16.58 -3.91 0.16
N LEU A 295 17.37 -4.53 -0.72
CA LEU A 295 18.49 -5.39 -0.34
C LEU A 295 19.58 -4.61 0.43
N LEU A 296 19.98 -3.43 -0.05
CA LEU A 296 20.96 -2.57 0.65
C LEU A 296 20.47 -2.21 2.06
N TYR A 297 19.21 -1.81 2.20
CA TYR A 297 18.63 -1.43 3.50
C TYR A 297 18.56 -2.61 4.46
N ALA A 298 18.27 -3.81 3.97
CA ALA A 298 18.29 -5.02 4.77
C ALA A 298 19.70 -5.37 5.28
N LYS A 299 20.72 -5.26 4.43
CA LYS A 299 22.12 -5.44 4.84
C LYS A 299 22.52 -4.40 5.90
N GLY A 300 22.21 -3.12 5.66
CA GLY A 300 22.52 -2.02 6.57
C GLY A 300 21.85 -2.16 7.94
N ALA A 301 20.56 -2.48 7.97
CA ALA A 301 19.80 -2.70 9.20
C ALA A 301 20.32 -3.86 10.05
N LYS A 302 20.94 -4.86 9.41
CA LYS A 302 21.59 -6.00 10.09
C LYS A 302 23.09 -5.83 10.33
N GLN A 303 23.69 -4.72 9.88
CA GLN A 303 25.13 -4.47 9.95
C GLN A 303 25.96 -5.52 9.16
N GLU A 304 25.42 -6.02 8.05
CA GLU A 304 26.06 -7.01 7.15
C GLU A 304 27.03 -6.36 6.11
N VAL A 305 27.21 -5.04 6.13
CA VAL A 305 28.11 -4.24 5.26
C VAL A 305 28.79 -3.13 6.08
N THR A 306 29.97 -2.65 5.65
CA THR A 306 30.60 -1.48 6.30
C THR A 306 29.90 -0.16 5.94
N GLU A 307 30.22 0.91 6.67
CA GLU A 307 29.68 2.25 6.38
C GLU A 307 30.14 2.77 5.01
N GLU A 308 31.39 2.47 4.63
CA GLU A 308 31.96 2.81 3.32
C GLU A 308 31.31 2.00 2.20
N GLU A 309 31.09 0.69 2.40
CA GLU A 309 30.38 -0.18 1.45
C GLU A 309 28.92 0.26 1.26
N TYR A 310 28.21 0.54 2.36
CA TYR A 310 26.85 1.05 2.32
C TYR A 310 26.77 2.39 1.58
N THR A 311 27.70 3.31 1.87
CA THR A 311 27.78 4.62 1.20
C THR A 311 28.09 4.49 -0.29
N ALA A 312 28.95 3.54 -0.68
CA ALA A 312 29.26 3.26 -2.08
C ALA A 312 28.06 2.64 -2.83
N GLU A 313 27.39 1.63 -2.26
CA GLU A 313 26.16 1.05 -2.84
C GLU A 313 25.02 2.08 -2.91
N HIS A 314 24.88 2.97 -1.91
CA HIS A 314 23.90 4.06 -1.89
C HIS A 314 24.16 5.09 -3.00
N CYS A 315 25.40 5.57 -3.15
CA CYS A 315 25.78 6.46 -4.24
C CYS A 315 25.57 5.82 -5.63
N ALA A 316 25.84 4.51 -5.78
CA ALA A 316 25.61 3.80 -7.03
C ALA A 316 24.11 3.70 -7.38
N LEU A 317 23.24 3.46 -6.40
CA LEU A 317 21.78 3.43 -6.58
C LEU A 317 21.22 4.84 -6.87
N SER A 318 21.77 5.89 -6.25
CA SER A 318 21.45 7.27 -6.58
C SER A 318 21.76 7.58 -8.05
N ALA A 319 22.94 7.20 -8.54
CA ALA A 319 23.30 7.33 -9.95
C ALA A 319 22.36 6.51 -10.85
N ALA A 320 22.03 5.27 -10.48
CA ALA A 320 21.11 4.42 -11.25
C ALA A 320 19.69 5.00 -11.36
N LEU A 321 19.19 5.71 -10.32
CA LEU A 321 17.91 6.42 -10.37
C LEU A 321 17.94 7.61 -11.34
N ASP A 322 19.02 8.41 -11.31
CA ASP A 322 19.14 9.56 -12.19
C ASP A 322 19.40 9.13 -13.65
N ASP A 323 20.24 8.11 -13.89
CA ASP A 323 20.42 7.47 -15.20
C ASP A 323 19.10 6.87 -15.71
N TRP A 324 18.29 6.27 -14.84
CA TRP A 324 16.96 5.79 -15.21
C TRP A 324 16.06 6.92 -15.71
N LYS A 325 16.04 8.08 -15.05
CA LYS A 325 15.17 9.20 -15.44
C LYS A 325 15.69 9.93 -16.68
N ASN A 326 17.00 10.11 -16.78
CA ASN A 326 17.66 10.78 -17.91
C ASN A 326 17.70 9.90 -19.18
N GLY A 327 17.69 8.57 -19.01
CA GLY A 327 17.68 7.58 -20.09
C GLY A 327 16.31 7.22 -20.67
N TRP A 328 15.25 7.99 -20.38
CA TRP A 328 13.93 7.76 -20.98
C TRP A 328 13.94 7.94 -22.50
N ASP A 329 13.26 7.03 -23.20
CA ASP A 329 13.04 7.16 -24.65
C ASP A 329 12.23 8.45 -24.94
N PRO A 330 12.61 9.28 -25.93
CA PRO A 330 11.91 10.52 -26.25
C PRO A 330 10.41 10.37 -26.55
N ALA A 331 9.95 9.19 -27.00
CA ALA A 331 8.53 8.91 -27.20
C ALA A 331 7.72 8.89 -25.89
N LEU A 332 8.37 8.72 -24.72
CA LEU A 332 7.74 8.76 -23.40
C LEU A 332 7.57 10.19 -22.86
N THR A 333 8.23 11.18 -23.49
CA THR A 333 8.26 12.60 -23.08
C THR A 333 7.78 13.55 -24.18
N ASP A 334 7.10 13.04 -25.21
CA ASP A 334 6.62 13.85 -26.34
C ASP A 334 5.69 14.98 -25.87
N ALA A 335 6.16 16.21 -26.07
CA ALA A 335 5.47 17.44 -25.70
C ALA A 335 4.10 17.60 -26.38
N ALA A 336 3.82 16.90 -27.49
CA ALA A 336 2.51 16.86 -28.12
C ALA A 336 1.42 16.21 -27.25
N PHE A 337 1.80 15.44 -26.22
CA PHE A 337 0.88 14.86 -25.24
C PHE A 337 0.90 15.59 -23.88
N LEU A 338 1.72 16.62 -23.74
CA LEU A 338 1.81 17.38 -22.50
C LEU A 338 0.58 18.28 -22.31
N VAL A 339 -0.02 18.24 -21.12
CA VAL A 339 -1.14 19.11 -20.77
C VAL A 339 -0.61 20.49 -20.42
N THR A 340 -0.91 21.47 -21.29
CA THR A 340 -0.50 22.87 -21.17
C THR A 340 -1.66 23.81 -20.82
N ASN A 341 -2.91 23.36 -20.96
CA ASN A 341 -4.11 24.14 -20.68
C ASN A 341 -5.08 23.29 -19.83
N PHE A 342 -5.55 23.85 -18.71
CA PHE A 342 -6.53 23.21 -17.82
C PHE A 342 -7.92 23.85 -18.01
N PRO A 343 -8.89 23.15 -18.62
CA PRO A 343 -10.26 23.65 -18.73
C PRO A 343 -10.87 23.73 -17.33
N GLY A 344 -11.12 24.95 -16.85
CA GLY A 344 -11.53 25.18 -15.46
C GLY A 344 -10.49 25.85 -14.58
N SER A 345 -9.38 26.34 -15.13
CA SER A 345 -8.51 27.32 -14.45
C SER A 345 -9.19 28.70 -14.31
N GLN A 346 -10.40 28.74 -13.73
CA GLN A 346 -10.79 29.93 -12.97
C GLN A 346 -9.68 30.13 -11.95
N ALA A 347 -9.13 31.35 -11.92
CA ALA A 347 -7.87 31.65 -11.26
C ALA A 347 -7.78 30.88 -9.95
N ALA A 348 -6.83 29.93 -9.88
CA ALA A 348 -6.55 29.23 -8.65
C ALA A 348 -6.42 30.32 -7.59
N GLU A 349 -7.13 30.18 -6.47
CA GLU A 349 -6.83 30.99 -5.30
C GLU A 349 -5.31 30.95 -5.16
N SER A 350 -4.66 32.12 -5.03
CA SER A 350 -3.21 32.28 -5.25
C SER A 350 -2.35 31.66 -4.13
N ASP A 351 -2.92 30.62 -3.52
CA ASP A 351 -2.68 30.04 -2.22
C ASP A 351 -2.99 28.51 -2.23
N ASP A 352 -3.13 27.85 -3.39
CA ASP A 352 -3.00 26.37 -3.43
C ASP A 352 -1.55 25.98 -3.11
N ALA A 353 -1.35 25.04 -2.18
CA ALA A 353 -0.04 24.62 -1.69
C ALA A 353 0.81 23.88 -2.76
N ALA A 354 0.16 23.25 -3.74
CA ALA A 354 0.82 22.41 -4.75
C ALA A 354 0.71 22.93 -6.20
N ASN A 355 -0.08 24.00 -6.43
CA ASN A 355 -0.45 24.52 -7.76
C ASN A 355 -0.67 23.42 -8.83
N PRO A 356 -1.82 22.74 -8.80
CA PRO A 356 -2.13 21.60 -9.69
C PRO A 356 -2.33 21.99 -11.16
N PHE A 357 -2.28 23.28 -11.50
CA PHE A 357 -2.45 23.79 -12.87
C PHE A 357 -1.13 24.22 -13.53
N GLY A 358 0.01 23.88 -12.91
CA GLY A 358 1.33 24.09 -13.52
C GLY A 358 1.43 23.39 -14.88
N PRO A 359 1.79 24.09 -15.97
CA PRO A 359 1.95 23.46 -17.27
C PRO A 359 3.09 22.44 -17.21
N GLY A 360 2.86 21.24 -17.75
CA GLY A 360 3.88 20.20 -17.83
C GLY A 360 3.88 19.15 -16.72
N ALA A 361 3.01 19.25 -15.71
CA ALA A 361 2.89 18.23 -14.67
C ALA A 361 2.22 16.91 -15.15
N LEU A 362 1.46 16.96 -16.25
CA LEU A 362 0.61 15.87 -16.71
C LEU A 362 0.74 15.61 -18.21
N PHE A 363 0.77 14.33 -18.59
CA PHE A 363 0.58 13.85 -19.96
C PHE A 363 -0.83 13.27 -20.15
N ARG A 364 -1.44 13.56 -21.31
CA ARG A 364 -2.68 12.89 -21.75
C ARG A 364 -2.38 11.51 -22.35
N ALA A 365 -3.41 10.69 -22.54
CA ALA A 365 -3.27 9.40 -23.23
C ALA A 365 -2.61 9.56 -24.63
N PRO A 366 -1.70 8.64 -25.03
CA PRO A 366 -1.32 7.41 -24.34
C PRO A 366 -0.24 7.58 -23.25
N LEU A 367 0.38 8.76 -23.12
CA LEU A 367 1.52 9.00 -22.22
C LEU A 367 1.17 9.25 -20.74
N PHE A 368 -0.09 9.08 -20.33
CA PHE A 368 -0.51 9.26 -18.93
C PHE A 368 0.31 8.43 -17.93
N ALA A 369 0.73 7.22 -18.32
CA ALA A 369 1.62 6.38 -17.51
C ALA A 369 2.98 7.04 -17.23
N SER A 370 3.51 7.89 -18.13
CA SER A 370 4.74 8.67 -17.92
C SER A 370 4.59 9.68 -16.77
N THR A 371 3.38 10.21 -16.51
CA THR A 371 3.13 11.04 -15.34
C THR A 371 3.22 10.23 -14.05
N LEU A 372 2.61 9.03 -14.02
CA LEU A 372 2.68 8.14 -12.86
C LEU A 372 4.11 7.66 -12.59
N LEU A 373 4.85 7.21 -13.62
CA LEU A 373 6.27 6.84 -13.51
C LEU A 373 7.16 7.99 -13.03
N THR A 374 6.83 9.24 -13.40
CA THR A 374 7.55 10.42 -12.88
C THR A 374 7.27 10.63 -11.40
N CYS A 375 6.03 10.46 -10.96
CA CYS A 375 5.64 10.52 -9.54
C CYS A 375 6.32 9.41 -8.71
N GLU A 376 6.30 8.16 -9.21
CA GLU A 376 6.99 7.02 -8.61
C GLU A 376 8.50 7.29 -8.49
N TYR A 377 9.16 7.82 -9.53
CA TYR A 377 10.57 8.21 -9.47
C TYR A 377 10.85 9.27 -8.39
N HIS A 378 10.04 10.32 -8.28
CA HIS A 378 10.22 11.29 -7.21
C HIS A 378 10.06 10.65 -5.83
N SER A 379 9.09 9.75 -5.65
CA SER A 379 8.87 9.03 -4.39
C SER A 379 10.02 8.07 -4.05
N VAL A 380 10.50 7.28 -5.03
CA VAL A 380 11.61 6.33 -4.84
C VAL A 380 12.91 7.09 -4.56
N ALA A 381 13.20 8.18 -5.28
CA ALA A 381 14.40 9.00 -5.04
C ALA A 381 14.38 9.73 -3.68
N LEU A 382 13.21 10.25 -3.28
CA LEU A 382 13.03 10.87 -1.96
C LEU A 382 13.20 9.81 -0.85
N MET A 383 12.57 8.64 -1.01
CA MET A 383 12.76 7.49 -0.13
C MET A 383 14.22 7.03 -0.08
N HIS A 384 14.94 7.07 -1.21
CA HIS A 384 16.32 6.66 -1.30
C HIS A 384 17.26 7.59 -0.51
N ALA A 385 17.16 8.88 -0.79
CA ALA A 385 17.94 9.91 -0.11
C ALA A 385 17.64 9.98 1.41
N SER A 386 16.41 9.64 1.83
CA SER A 386 16.02 9.60 3.25
C SER A 386 16.77 8.59 4.13
N GLN A 387 17.54 7.66 3.56
CA GLN A 387 18.51 6.85 4.33
C GLN A 387 19.86 6.71 3.63
N SER A 388 20.37 7.87 3.19
CA SER A 388 21.81 8.13 3.27
C SER A 388 22.29 8.03 4.73
N ALA A 389 23.52 7.56 4.95
CA ALA A 389 24.17 7.58 6.26
C ALA A 389 24.64 9.00 6.66
N ALA A 390 24.80 9.90 5.69
CA ALA A 390 25.27 11.26 5.92
C ALA A 390 24.16 12.17 6.48
N LYS A 391 24.54 13.13 7.34
CA LYS A 391 23.64 14.21 7.74
C LYS A 391 23.28 15.07 6.53
N LEU A 392 21.98 15.20 6.26
CA LEU A 392 21.44 16.03 5.18
C LEU A 392 21.85 17.50 5.38
N THR A 393 22.39 18.12 4.34
CA THR A 393 22.60 19.57 4.30
C THR A 393 21.29 20.31 4.00
N GLU A 394 21.29 21.65 4.14
CA GLU A 394 20.14 22.46 3.76
C GLU A 394 19.87 22.46 2.24
N ASP A 395 20.89 22.20 1.41
CA ASP A 395 20.72 21.99 -0.03
C ASP A 395 20.03 20.64 -0.30
N ASP A 396 20.45 19.56 0.38
CA ASP A 396 19.81 18.25 0.28
C ASP A 396 18.34 18.31 0.73
N ARG A 397 18.07 19.00 1.84
CA ARG A 397 16.70 19.24 2.33
C ARG A 397 15.87 20.00 1.31
N SER A 398 16.42 21.04 0.69
CA SER A 398 15.73 21.80 -0.36
C SER A 398 15.36 20.90 -1.55
N ARG A 399 16.27 20.05 -2.01
CA ARG A 399 16.01 19.07 -3.10
C ARG A 399 14.97 18.02 -2.71
N LEU A 400 14.93 17.57 -1.46
CA LEU A 400 13.88 16.67 -0.96
C LEU A 400 12.51 17.34 -0.96
N MET A 401 12.43 18.60 -0.53
CA MET A 401 11.21 19.41 -0.58
C MET A 401 10.74 19.67 -2.03
N GLU A 402 11.65 19.89 -2.97
CA GLU A 402 11.32 20.01 -4.40
C GLU A 402 10.71 18.71 -4.95
N ARG A 403 11.28 17.55 -4.63
CA ARG A 403 10.71 16.24 -5.01
C ARG A 403 9.33 16.01 -4.37
N ALA A 404 9.15 16.37 -3.10
CA ALA A 404 7.86 16.30 -2.43
C ALA A 404 6.82 17.22 -3.08
N HIS A 405 7.20 18.45 -3.44
CA HIS A 405 6.33 19.39 -4.13
C HIS A 405 5.92 18.88 -5.53
N ALA A 406 6.85 18.29 -6.28
CA ALA A 406 6.55 17.67 -7.58
C ALA A 406 5.52 16.53 -7.47
N ILE A 407 5.65 15.66 -6.45
CA ILE A 407 4.65 14.62 -6.16
C ILE A 407 3.28 15.26 -5.85
N CYS A 408 3.25 16.26 -4.96
CA CYS A 408 2.00 16.92 -4.58
C CYS A 408 1.33 17.62 -5.77
N GLN A 409 2.11 18.26 -6.64
CA GLN A 409 1.62 18.84 -7.87
C GLN A 409 1.00 17.74 -8.77
N ILE A 410 1.71 16.65 -9.04
CA ILE A 410 1.19 15.53 -9.86
C ILE A 410 -0.11 14.97 -9.27
N CYS A 411 -0.16 14.69 -7.96
CA CYS A 411 -1.36 14.19 -7.29
C CYS A 411 -2.54 15.17 -7.43
N GLY A 412 -2.32 16.46 -7.20
CA GLY A 412 -3.34 17.49 -7.38
C GLY A 412 -3.81 17.62 -8.85
N THR A 413 -2.88 17.56 -9.80
CA THR A 413 -3.19 17.61 -11.24
C THR A 413 -3.98 16.38 -11.69
N VAL A 414 -3.61 15.18 -11.23
CA VAL A 414 -4.31 13.92 -11.55
C VAL A 414 -5.72 13.90 -10.96
N GLU A 415 -5.93 14.43 -9.75
CA GLU A 415 -7.27 14.53 -9.14
C GLU A 415 -8.20 15.49 -9.91
N LEU A 416 -7.71 16.65 -10.32
CA LEU A 416 -8.53 17.69 -10.95
C LEU A 416 -8.70 17.52 -12.46
N TRP A 417 -7.86 16.70 -13.12
CA TRP A 417 -7.92 16.52 -14.57
C TRP A 417 -9.13 15.65 -14.98
N PRO A 418 -10.10 16.18 -15.76
CA PRO A 418 -11.37 15.47 -16.03
C PRO A 418 -11.25 14.20 -16.88
N GLN A 419 -10.10 13.96 -17.53
CA GLN A 419 -9.84 12.75 -18.31
C GLN A 419 -8.84 11.81 -17.61
N SER A 420 -8.55 12.03 -16.32
CA SER A 420 -7.78 11.07 -15.53
C SER A 420 -8.52 9.74 -15.48
N PRO A 421 -7.86 8.62 -15.80
CA PRO A 421 -8.50 7.32 -15.72
C PRO A 421 -8.99 7.01 -14.29
N PRO A 422 -10.09 6.26 -14.13
CA PRO A 422 -10.51 5.78 -12.83
C PRO A 422 -9.37 5.05 -12.10
N GLY A 423 -9.19 5.33 -10.80
CA GLY A 423 -8.16 4.73 -9.96
C GLY A 423 -6.77 5.39 -10.03
N SER A 424 -6.51 6.33 -10.95
CA SER A 424 -5.18 6.92 -11.11
C SER A 424 -4.67 7.74 -9.92
N LEU A 425 -5.54 8.21 -9.03
CA LEU A 425 -5.10 8.82 -7.75
C LEU A 425 -4.72 7.75 -6.72
N ILE A 426 -5.36 6.58 -6.74
CA ILE A 426 -5.15 5.50 -5.76
C ILE A 426 -3.74 4.91 -5.88
N ILE A 427 -3.26 4.69 -7.10
CA ILE A 427 -1.87 4.24 -7.33
C ILE A 427 -0.82 5.24 -6.81
N LEU A 428 -1.17 6.53 -6.68
CA LEU A 428 -0.27 7.57 -6.15
C LEU A 428 -0.32 7.73 -4.62
N HIS A 429 -1.12 6.94 -3.88
CA HIS A 429 -1.27 7.08 -2.43
C HIS A 429 0.08 6.99 -1.68
N SER A 430 0.96 6.10 -2.12
CA SER A 430 2.27 5.84 -1.51
C SER A 430 3.22 7.01 -1.75
N CYS A 431 3.21 7.55 -2.97
CA CYS A 431 3.96 8.74 -3.34
C CYS A 431 3.53 9.93 -2.47
N LEU A 432 2.22 10.16 -2.32
CA LEU A 432 1.67 11.20 -1.45
C LEU A 432 2.08 11.00 0.02
N ALA A 433 2.00 9.77 0.54
CA ALA A 433 2.36 9.46 1.92
C ALA A 433 3.83 9.74 2.24
N ILE A 434 4.72 9.47 1.28
CA ILE A 434 6.14 9.77 1.41
C ILE A 434 6.43 11.27 1.22
N ALA A 435 5.76 11.94 0.27
CA ALA A 435 5.89 13.38 0.08
C ALA A 435 5.48 14.18 1.33
N ALA A 436 4.40 13.78 2.02
CA ALA A 436 3.89 14.44 3.21
C ALA A 436 4.94 14.64 4.31
N LEU A 437 5.91 13.71 4.45
CA LEU A 437 6.99 13.77 5.43
C LEU A 437 8.01 14.90 5.18
N TYR A 438 8.02 15.46 3.97
CA TYR A 438 8.98 16.47 3.49
C TYR A 438 8.29 17.74 2.99
N MET A 439 6.99 17.91 3.30
CA MET A 439 6.29 19.17 3.03
C MET A 439 6.63 20.22 4.08
N ARG A 440 6.27 21.48 3.80
CA ARG A 440 6.45 22.57 4.77
C ARG A 440 5.58 22.32 6.01
N PRO A 441 6.12 22.47 7.23
CA PRO A 441 5.39 22.25 8.48
C PRO A 441 4.47 23.44 8.79
N ASP A 442 3.47 23.67 7.95
CA ASP A 442 2.46 24.71 8.14
C ASP A 442 1.04 24.18 7.91
N ALA A 443 0.07 24.83 8.57
CA ALA A 443 -1.31 24.39 8.62
C ALA A 443 -1.98 24.29 7.23
N ARG A 444 -1.53 25.08 6.25
CA ARG A 444 -2.07 25.04 4.88
C ARG A 444 -1.59 23.80 4.14
N HIS A 445 -0.30 23.49 4.19
CA HIS A 445 0.24 22.27 3.59
C HIS A 445 -0.32 21.01 4.29
N HIS A 446 -0.40 21.01 5.62
CA HIS A 446 -1.02 19.92 6.39
C HIS A 446 -2.49 19.70 6.02
N LEU A 447 -3.30 20.77 5.93
CA LEU A 447 -4.71 20.67 5.53
C LEU A 447 -4.87 20.20 4.08
N TRP A 448 -3.98 20.61 3.18
CA TRP A 448 -3.96 20.09 1.80
C TRP A 448 -3.73 18.57 1.78
N VAL A 449 -2.73 18.06 2.49
CA VAL A 449 -2.45 16.62 2.59
C VAL A 449 -3.63 15.86 3.20
N ARG A 450 -4.21 16.38 4.29
CA ARG A 450 -5.40 15.80 4.94
C ARG A 450 -6.58 15.69 3.97
N ARG A 451 -6.82 16.70 3.12
CA ARG A 451 -7.83 16.64 2.05
C ARG A 451 -7.52 15.52 1.04
N LYS A 452 -6.26 15.35 0.64
CA LYS A 452 -5.87 14.26 -0.30
C LYS A 452 -6.06 12.87 0.31
N PHE A 453 -5.74 12.66 1.59
CA PHE A 453 -6.05 11.40 2.26
C PHE A 453 -7.56 11.16 2.45
N ALA A 454 -8.34 12.21 2.74
CA ALA A 454 -9.80 12.09 2.76
C ALA A 454 -10.38 11.65 1.41
N VAL A 455 -9.87 12.20 0.30
CA VAL A 455 -10.24 11.78 -1.06
C VAL A 455 -9.86 10.32 -1.31
N LEU A 456 -8.62 9.92 -1.01
CA LEU A 456 -8.17 8.53 -1.18
C LEU A 456 -9.04 7.52 -0.41
N GLU A 457 -9.41 7.85 0.82
CA GLU A 457 -10.29 6.98 1.61
C GLU A 457 -11.72 6.94 1.08
N THR A 458 -12.29 8.07 0.63
CA THR A 458 -13.63 8.04 -0.01
C THR A 458 -13.63 7.26 -1.33
N MET A 459 -12.49 7.11 -2.00
CA MET A 459 -12.30 6.18 -3.14
C MET A 459 -12.16 4.70 -2.71
N GLY A 460 -12.00 4.43 -1.42
CA GLY A 460 -11.89 3.10 -0.82
C GLY A 460 -10.49 2.72 -0.32
N TYR A 461 -9.48 3.58 -0.42
CA TYR A 461 -8.12 3.21 -0.01
C TYR A 461 -7.83 3.63 1.44
N ILE A 462 -8.12 2.76 2.41
CA ILE A 462 -8.14 3.09 3.84
C ILE A 462 -6.73 3.19 4.44
N SER A 463 -6.45 4.30 5.14
CA SER A 463 -5.17 4.48 5.83
C SER A 463 -5.13 3.69 7.15
N PRO A 464 -4.11 2.85 7.37
CA PRO A 464 -3.95 2.09 8.61
C PRO A 464 -3.86 2.98 9.85
N ILE A 465 -4.24 2.46 11.02
CA ILE A 465 -4.14 3.22 12.28
C ILE A 465 -2.71 3.70 12.58
N THR A 466 -1.70 2.88 12.27
CA THR A 466 -0.28 3.23 12.39
C THR A 466 0.06 4.49 11.57
N MET A 467 -0.35 4.53 10.30
CA MET A 467 -0.15 5.66 9.41
C MET A 467 -0.92 6.91 9.89
N ARG A 468 -2.16 6.74 10.34
CA ARG A 468 -2.99 7.83 10.88
C ARG A 468 -2.39 8.46 12.12
N THR A 469 -1.88 7.65 13.06
CA THR A 469 -1.18 8.14 14.25
C THR A 469 0.08 8.91 13.88
N ARG A 470 0.90 8.42 12.94
CA ARG A 470 2.11 9.15 12.48
C ARG A 470 1.79 10.47 11.78
N MET A 471 0.75 10.50 10.95
CA MET A 471 0.30 11.75 10.33
C MET A 471 -0.30 12.72 11.37
N ALA A 472 -0.97 12.23 12.41
CA ALA A 472 -1.47 13.05 13.51
C ALA A 472 -0.32 13.69 14.33
N GLU A 473 0.75 12.92 14.61
CA GLU A 473 1.97 13.41 15.24
C GLU A 473 2.65 14.49 14.38
N LEU A 474 2.85 14.21 13.08
CA LEU A 474 3.45 15.12 12.11
C LEU A 474 2.67 16.43 11.94
N PHE A 475 1.33 16.35 11.93
CA PHE A 475 0.47 17.52 11.77
C PHE A 475 0.17 18.25 13.09
N HIS A 476 0.63 17.70 14.22
CA HIS A 476 0.29 18.13 15.58
C HIS A 476 -1.23 18.23 15.82
N ASP A 477 -1.99 17.26 15.30
CA ASP A 477 -3.45 17.21 15.41
C ASP A 477 -3.96 15.75 15.52
N GLU A 478 -4.25 15.33 16.76
CA GLU A 478 -4.81 14.02 17.10
C GLU A 478 -6.16 13.72 16.42
N SER A 479 -6.91 14.72 15.95
CA SER A 479 -8.17 14.49 15.23
C SER A 479 -7.97 13.64 13.97
N CYS A 480 -6.79 13.73 13.34
CA CYS A 480 -6.41 12.94 12.16
C CYS A 480 -6.51 11.42 12.40
N ILE A 481 -6.31 10.97 13.65
CA ILE A 481 -6.47 9.55 14.04
C ILE A 481 -7.93 9.11 13.79
N ARG A 482 -8.90 9.92 14.24
CA ARG A 482 -10.34 9.67 14.03
C ARG A 482 -10.72 9.86 12.57
N TRP A 483 -10.40 11.02 11.99
CA TRP A 483 -10.75 11.39 10.62
C TRP A 483 -9.86 12.52 10.09
N TRP A 484 -9.64 12.53 8.77
CA TRP A 484 -8.74 13.50 8.14
C TRP A 484 -9.26 14.94 8.17
N LEU A 485 -10.56 15.17 8.03
CA LEU A 485 -11.14 16.53 7.94
C LEU A 485 -11.80 16.97 9.25
N PRO A 486 -11.86 18.29 9.52
CA PRO A 486 -12.65 18.83 10.63
C PRO A 486 -14.12 18.41 10.55
N ASN A 487 -14.80 18.35 11.70
CA ASN A 487 -16.25 18.11 11.81
C ASN A 487 -16.75 16.80 11.15
N ASP A 488 -15.90 15.77 11.03
CA ASP A 488 -16.19 14.51 10.34
C ASP A 488 -16.65 14.70 8.86
N GLU A 489 -16.22 15.78 8.19
CA GLU A 489 -16.62 16.08 6.80
C GLU A 489 -16.26 14.93 5.84
N GLY A 490 -17.26 14.35 5.17
CA GLY A 490 -17.07 13.22 4.25
C GLY A 490 -16.86 11.85 4.92
N PHE A 491 -16.84 11.77 6.26
CA PHE A 491 -16.62 10.52 6.98
C PHE A 491 -17.89 9.66 7.05
N SER A 492 -18.23 9.02 5.93
CA SER A 492 -19.49 8.25 5.78
C SER A 492 -19.63 7.13 6.83
N PRO A 493 -20.87 6.70 7.17
CA PRO A 493 -21.07 5.56 8.06
C PRO A 493 -20.40 4.27 7.57
N LEU A 494 -20.26 4.08 6.25
CA LEU A 494 -19.52 2.96 5.69
C LEU A 494 -18.02 3.05 6.00
N LEU A 495 -17.40 4.22 5.81
CA LEU A 495 -16.00 4.48 6.15
C LEU A 495 -15.72 4.26 7.64
N GLN A 496 -16.59 4.76 8.51
CA GLN A 496 -16.49 4.57 9.96
C GLN A 496 -16.48 3.08 10.33
N ASN A 497 -17.38 2.28 9.74
CA ASN A 497 -17.45 0.84 9.97
C ASN A 497 -16.21 0.09 9.43
N ILE A 498 -15.71 0.47 8.25
CA ILE A 498 -14.52 -0.17 7.65
C ILE A 498 -13.28 0.12 8.51
N ARG A 499 -13.04 1.39 8.87
CA ARG A 499 -11.93 1.77 9.78
C ARG A 499 -12.02 1.02 11.11
N ALA A 500 -13.20 0.95 11.72
CA ALA A 500 -13.39 0.27 13.00
C ALA A 500 -13.01 -1.22 12.93
N ILE A 501 -13.37 -1.91 11.84
CA ILE A 501 -13.04 -3.34 11.66
C ILE A 501 -11.56 -3.54 11.35
N ALA A 502 -10.95 -2.67 10.53
CA ALA A 502 -9.51 -2.71 10.30
C ALA A 502 -8.72 -2.47 11.59
N ASP A 503 -9.16 -1.53 12.43
CA ASP A 503 -8.52 -1.20 13.70
C ASP A 503 -8.70 -2.32 14.73
N GLU A 504 -9.89 -2.94 14.81
CA GLU A 504 -10.16 -4.11 15.64
C GLU A 504 -9.29 -5.31 15.25
N ARG A 505 -9.18 -5.63 13.94
CA ARG A 505 -8.34 -6.72 13.44
C ARG A 505 -6.86 -6.48 13.74
N ASN A 506 -6.36 -5.27 13.46
CA ASN A 506 -4.99 -4.90 13.79
C ASN A 506 -4.73 -5.07 15.30
N ALA A 507 -5.63 -4.60 16.17
CA ALA A 507 -5.53 -4.74 17.62
C ALA A 507 -5.64 -6.19 18.11
N MET A 508 -6.49 -7.03 17.50
CA MET A 508 -6.59 -8.46 17.84
C MET A 508 -5.31 -9.21 17.48
N ALA A 509 -4.72 -8.92 16.33
CA ALA A 509 -3.48 -9.52 15.90
C ALA A 509 -2.28 -9.08 16.75
N VAL A 510 -2.35 -7.93 17.44
CA VAL A 510 -1.36 -7.54 18.48
C VAL A 510 -1.18 -8.64 19.53
N ALA A 511 -2.24 -9.39 19.84
CA ALA A 511 -2.21 -10.47 20.83
C ALA A 511 -1.71 -11.83 20.28
N THR A 512 -1.63 -12.03 18.96
CA THR A 512 -1.44 -13.37 18.35
C THR A 512 -0.31 -13.49 17.32
N GLN A 513 0.16 -12.41 16.69
CA GLN A 513 1.16 -12.48 15.60
C GLN A 513 2.39 -11.58 15.86
N ARG A 514 3.18 -11.90 16.90
CA ARG A 514 4.30 -11.05 17.38
C ARG A 514 5.27 -10.59 16.28
N GLU A 515 5.64 -11.48 15.35
CA GLU A 515 6.60 -11.19 14.29
C GLU A 515 6.03 -10.26 13.20
N SER A 516 4.82 -10.53 12.72
CA SER A 516 4.12 -9.67 11.73
C SER A 516 3.96 -8.23 12.24
N LEU A 517 3.72 -8.05 13.54
CA LEU A 517 3.58 -6.73 14.17
C LEU A 517 4.91 -5.98 14.23
N GLN A 518 6.01 -6.66 14.59
CA GLN A 518 7.34 -6.07 14.55
C GLN A 518 7.64 -5.60 13.12
N GLN A 519 7.34 -6.43 12.11
CA GLN A 519 7.49 -6.07 10.71
C GLN A 519 6.66 -4.83 10.34
N ILE A 520 5.41 -4.72 10.78
CA ILE A 520 4.55 -3.53 10.54
C ILE A 520 5.04 -2.28 11.28
N HIS A 521 5.51 -2.42 12.51
CA HIS A 521 6.12 -1.31 13.25
C HIS A 521 7.37 -0.78 12.53
N HIS A 522 8.21 -1.66 11.96
CA HIS A 522 9.33 -1.25 11.13
C HIS A 522 8.90 -0.59 9.82
N VAL A 523 7.92 -1.18 9.11
CA VAL A 523 7.31 -0.61 7.88
C VAL A 523 6.82 0.82 8.09
N PHE A 524 6.24 1.14 9.24
CA PHE A 524 5.69 2.46 9.51
C PHE A 524 6.56 3.37 10.41
N SER A 525 7.66 2.88 10.99
CA SER A 525 8.56 3.73 11.82
C SER A 525 9.29 4.79 11.00
N ARG A 526 9.39 4.63 9.68
CA ARG A 526 10.11 5.58 8.82
C ARG A 526 9.34 6.88 8.55
N MET A 527 8.06 6.95 8.90
CA MET A 527 7.34 8.23 8.97
C MET A 527 7.84 9.15 10.09
N ASN A 528 8.67 8.66 11.01
CA ASN A 528 9.28 9.47 12.07
C ASN A 528 10.41 10.39 11.55
N LEU A 529 10.84 10.26 10.29
CA LEU A 529 11.98 11.03 9.75
C LEU A 529 11.65 12.51 9.44
N GLY A 530 10.37 12.91 9.52
CA GLY A 530 9.92 14.29 9.28
C GLY A 530 10.07 15.24 10.47
N THR A 531 10.10 14.73 11.72
CA THR A 531 10.39 15.54 12.90
C THR A 531 11.87 15.84 12.97
N GLY A 532 12.26 17.07 12.62
CA GLY A 532 13.62 17.53 12.75
C GLY A 532 14.05 17.62 14.21
N ASP A 533 14.87 16.66 14.67
CA ASP A 533 15.56 16.75 15.96
C ASP A 533 16.43 18.00 15.98
N GLY A 534 15.96 19.00 16.73
CA GLY A 534 16.44 20.36 16.64
C GLY A 534 15.76 21.32 17.60
N LEU A 535 15.27 20.84 18.75
CA LEU A 535 14.86 21.70 19.88
C LEU A 535 15.08 20.98 21.23
N ALA A 536 16.04 21.50 22.00
CA ALA A 536 16.24 21.33 23.45
C ALA A 536 16.63 19.93 24.00
N GLU A 537 17.92 19.60 23.92
CA GLU A 537 18.59 19.08 25.13
C GLU A 537 18.63 20.21 26.16
N GLY A 538 17.83 20.09 27.22
CA GLY A 538 17.84 21.01 28.34
C GLY A 538 19.02 20.74 29.26
N ASP A 539 19.89 21.73 29.41
CA ASP A 539 21.06 21.70 30.30
C ASP A 539 20.66 21.40 31.76
N ASP A 540 21.01 20.20 32.23
CA ASP A 540 20.94 19.79 33.63
C ASP A 540 22.33 19.34 34.12
N SER A 541 23.34 20.19 33.90
CA SER A 541 24.75 19.88 34.19
C SER A 541 25.54 21.02 34.87
N ALA A 542 24.85 21.94 35.56
CA ALA A 542 25.48 23.11 36.19
C ALA A 542 25.03 23.40 37.64
N ARG A 543 25.01 22.41 38.55
CA ARG A 543 24.82 22.68 40.00
C ARG A 543 25.36 21.65 41.00
N ALA A 544 26.64 21.32 40.89
CA ALA A 544 27.39 20.73 42.00
C ALA A 544 28.83 21.27 42.03
N GLU A 545 29.44 21.25 43.22
CA GLU A 545 30.88 21.47 43.47
C GLU A 545 31.47 22.88 43.29
N GLU A 546 31.09 23.81 44.19
CA GLU A 546 32.08 24.78 44.70
C GLU A 546 31.95 24.98 46.21
N LYS A 547 32.63 24.10 46.99
CA LYS A 547 32.87 24.27 48.43
C LYS A 547 34.30 23.87 48.81
N GLY A 548 35.27 24.63 48.31
CA GLY A 548 36.64 24.64 48.82
C GLY A 548 36.71 25.37 50.17
N LYS A 549 37.20 24.69 51.21
CA LYS A 549 37.40 25.25 52.56
C LYS A 549 38.53 26.28 52.60
N HIS A 550 38.40 27.31 53.44
CA HIS A 550 39.57 27.93 54.11
C HIS A 550 39.25 28.26 55.58
N PRO A 551 40.27 28.41 56.45
CA PRO A 551 40.21 27.82 57.78
C PRO A 551 40.18 28.82 58.96
N THR A 552 39.72 28.29 60.11
CA THR A 552 40.07 28.68 61.49
C THR A 552 40.04 30.16 61.89
N ALA A 553 39.00 30.52 62.63
CA ALA A 553 39.15 30.89 64.05
C ALA A 553 38.03 30.20 64.86
#